data_AF-A0A2N0SS57-F1
#
_entry.id   AF-A0A2N0SS57-F1
#
_cell.length_a   1.000
_cell.length_b   1.000
_cell.length_c   1.000
_cell.angle_alpha   90.00
_cell.angle_beta   90.00
_cell.angle_gamma   90.00
#
_symmetry.space_group_name_H-M   'P 1'
#
loop_
_entity.id
_entity.type
_entity.pdbx_description
1 polymer ?
#
loop_
_entity_poly.entity_id
_entity_poly.type
_entity_poly.pdbx_seq_one_letter_code
_entity_poly.pdbx_strand_id
1 'polypeptide(L)'
;MRFGDILRLCRQNLWRRKSRTILTVLGVIVGCCSIVLMVSLGQGINEQNEKMLKSMGDLSIVTVYTNGYAGPMGGGGSSEMGDTKLDDKAVESFRAMSGVSGVTPMMNFPYNVTARAGAGGRYLYDYVQIMGIDMTQFDQMGYKLVGGEKPVKKDQVLAGEWFAYGFMDTLKNGEQRTSTRGGQYSSCTFDQTTGQCEEDQDEDPFFDPLATQISLTTGTNYQGDQYTMNMYGGGGGTGGAGGNTAGQSENVTFDVRASGIVAGDYNKGYATSDGLVMDLQALKELAAKVDPAAAKKATAYDQVLVKAADLKSVPEVESQIKALGYETSSYEDMRKSLEEQSRAIQLILGGIGAVSLLVAAIGIANTMVMSVTERTREIGIMKALGCYVRDIRVMFLAEAGAIGFFGGLVGCVLSGLISLGINVVGALYAGGMSGGMSGGMVSGAGGGSGDGTGGGTSIWTILWQAIVGGENVTRYSVIPWWLFLFVVLFSTLIGLLFGFGPANKAVKIPALDAIKNNE
;
A
#
# COMPACT_ATOMS: atom_id res chain seq x y z
N MET A 1 -44.45 -36.30 6.44
CA MET A 1 -43.38 -37.06 5.74
C MET A 1 -42.07 -36.95 6.51
N ARG A 2 -41.15 -37.93 6.44
CA ARG A 2 -39.80 -37.74 7.01
C ARG A 2 -39.00 -36.77 6.12
N PHE A 3 -38.07 -36.01 6.69
CA PHE A 3 -37.26 -35.03 5.96
C PHE A 3 -36.46 -35.66 4.79
N GLY A 4 -35.97 -36.89 4.97
CA GLY A 4 -35.29 -37.64 3.91
C GLY A 4 -36.17 -37.98 2.70
N ASP A 5 -37.46 -38.21 2.90
CA ASP A 5 -38.40 -38.48 1.81
C ASP A 5 -38.65 -37.22 0.99
N ILE A 6 -38.77 -36.07 1.67
CA ILE A 6 -38.94 -34.76 1.03
C ILE A 6 -37.72 -34.44 0.16
N LEU A 7 -36.50 -34.63 0.68
CA LEU A 7 -35.27 -34.42 -0.09
C LEU A 7 -35.16 -35.35 -1.30
N ARG A 8 -35.52 -36.64 -1.14
CA ARG A 8 -35.51 -37.61 -2.23
C ARG A 8 -36.49 -37.22 -3.34
N LEU A 9 -37.68 -36.77 -2.97
CA LEU A 9 -38.70 -36.28 -3.90
C LEU A 9 -38.26 -34.98 -4.59
N CYS A 10 -37.72 -34.00 -3.86
CA CYS A 10 -37.16 -32.77 -4.43
C CYS A 10 -36.08 -33.07 -5.48
N ARG A 11 -35.15 -33.99 -5.18
CA ARG A 11 -34.10 -34.39 -6.13
C ARG A 11 -34.68 -34.99 -7.42
N GLN A 12 -35.63 -35.92 -7.31
CA GLN A 12 -36.28 -36.53 -8.47
C GLN A 12 -37.04 -35.49 -9.30
N ASN A 13 -37.70 -34.56 -8.62
CA ASN A 13 -38.48 -33.47 -9.19
C ASN A 13 -37.63 -32.47 -9.99
N LEU A 14 -36.47 -32.07 -9.44
CA LEU A 14 -35.51 -31.21 -10.14
C LEU A 14 -34.91 -31.92 -11.36
N TRP A 15 -34.63 -33.23 -11.26
CA TRP A 15 -34.00 -33.97 -12.36
C TRP A 15 -34.91 -34.25 -13.55
N ARG A 16 -36.22 -34.22 -13.34
CA ARG A 16 -37.23 -34.41 -14.39
C ARG A 16 -37.26 -33.21 -15.38
N ARG A 17 -36.75 -32.04 -15.00
CA ARG A 17 -36.83 -30.77 -15.79
C ARG A 17 -35.48 -30.08 -15.91
N LYS A 18 -34.53 -30.79 -16.51
CA LYS A 18 -33.11 -30.42 -16.59
C LYS A 18 -32.89 -29.00 -17.14
N SER A 19 -33.46 -28.65 -18.30
CA SER A 19 -33.12 -27.39 -18.98
C SER A 19 -33.47 -26.13 -18.18
N ARG A 20 -34.67 -26.10 -17.56
CA ARG A 20 -35.10 -24.93 -16.79
C ARG A 20 -34.36 -24.83 -15.47
N THR A 21 -34.27 -25.94 -14.73
CA THR A 21 -33.53 -25.97 -13.47
C THR A 21 -32.07 -25.59 -13.67
N ILE A 22 -31.42 -26.05 -14.76
CA ILE A 22 -30.04 -25.66 -15.09
C ILE A 22 -29.96 -24.16 -15.37
N LEU A 23 -30.86 -23.58 -16.16
CA LEU A 23 -30.84 -22.15 -16.49
C LEU A 23 -30.99 -21.28 -15.23
N THR A 24 -31.87 -21.67 -14.32
CA THR A 24 -32.10 -20.95 -13.05
C THR A 24 -30.91 -21.09 -12.11
N VAL A 25 -30.37 -22.31 -11.98
CA VAL A 25 -29.15 -22.54 -11.18
C VAL A 25 -27.98 -21.75 -11.76
N LEU A 26 -27.82 -21.66 -13.08
CA LEU A 26 -26.80 -20.81 -13.72
C LEU A 26 -26.97 -19.33 -13.37
N GLY A 27 -28.19 -18.80 -13.39
CA GLY A 27 -28.46 -17.42 -12.96
C GLY A 27 -28.04 -17.17 -11.50
N VAL A 28 -28.30 -18.14 -10.61
CA VAL A 28 -27.85 -18.08 -9.20
C VAL A 28 -26.32 -18.20 -9.10
N ILE A 29 -25.69 -19.09 -9.88
CA ILE A 29 -24.22 -19.24 -9.92
C ILE A 29 -23.56 -17.93 -10.33
N VAL A 30 -24.02 -17.31 -11.42
CA VAL A 30 -23.46 -16.04 -11.91
C VAL A 30 -23.64 -14.93 -10.88
N GLY A 31 -24.81 -14.85 -10.24
CA GLY A 31 -25.07 -13.86 -9.18
C GLY A 31 -24.21 -14.08 -7.93
N CYS A 32 -24.03 -15.32 -7.49
CA CYS A 32 -23.16 -15.63 -6.34
C CYS A 32 -21.69 -15.38 -6.68
N CYS A 33 -21.27 -15.77 -7.89
CA CYS A 33 -19.91 -15.56 -8.37
C CYS A 33 -19.58 -14.06 -8.46
N SER A 34 -20.48 -13.23 -8.99
CA SER A 34 -20.23 -11.79 -9.11
C SER A 34 -20.04 -11.13 -7.75
N ILE A 35 -20.88 -11.45 -6.76
CA ILE A 35 -20.74 -10.93 -5.39
C ILE A 35 -19.41 -11.35 -4.77
N VAL A 36 -19.04 -12.63 -4.89
CA VAL A 36 -17.79 -13.11 -4.31
C VAL A 36 -16.60 -12.38 -4.94
N LEU A 37 -16.57 -12.27 -6.26
CA LEU A 37 -15.50 -11.58 -6.97
C LEU A 37 -15.46 -10.08 -6.61
N MET A 38 -16.60 -9.43 -6.51
CA MET A 38 -16.71 -8.01 -6.16
C MET A 38 -16.18 -7.72 -4.75
N VAL A 39 -16.58 -8.51 -3.75
CA VAL A 39 -16.08 -8.35 -2.38
C VAL A 39 -14.60 -8.70 -2.32
N SER A 40 -14.17 -9.73 -3.06
CA SER A 40 -12.78 -10.17 -3.12
C SER A 40 -11.84 -9.11 -3.72
N LEU A 41 -12.26 -8.47 -4.81
CA LEU A 41 -11.52 -7.37 -5.44
C LEU A 41 -11.47 -6.15 -4.52
N GLY A 42 -12.58 -5.81 -3.86
CA GLY A 42 -12.62 -4.72 -2.89
C GLY A 42 -11.67 -4.93 -1.70
N GLN A 43 -11.50 -6.17 -1.25
CA GLN A 43 -10.51 -6.50 -0.23
C GLN A 43 -9.08 -6.52 -0.76
N GLY A 44 -8.86 -6.99 -2.00
CA GLY A 44 -7.56 -6.93 -2.66
C GLY A 44 -7.04 -5.50 -2.80
N ILE A 45 -7.90 -4.55 -3.22
CA ILE A 45 -7.56 -3.12 -3.28
C ILE A 45 -7.19 -2.58 -1.90
N ASN A 46 -7.92 -2.95 -0.85
CA ASN A 46 -7.60 -2.54 0.52
C ASN A 46 -6.24 -3.07 0.98
N GLU A 47 -5.94 -4.35 0.73
CA GLU A 47 -4.64 -4.94 1.08
C GLU A 47 -3.51 -4.29 0.28
N GLN A 48 -3.73 -3.99 -1.01
CA GLN A 48 -2.76 -3.27 -1.85
C GLN A 48 -2.51 -1.86 -1.33
N ASN A 49 -3.57 -1.10 -1.00
CA ASN A 49 -3.45 0.24 -0.43
C ASN A 49 -2.72 0.18 0.92
N GLU A 50 -3.01 -0.82 1.77
CA GLU A 50 -2.33 -1.01 3.03
C GLU A 50 -0.84 -1.35 2.84
N LYS A 51 -0.49 -2.21 1.88
CA LYS A 51 0.90 -2.52 1.53
C LYS A 51 1.65 -1.30 1.01
N MET A 52 1.02 -0.52 0.14
CA MET A 52 1.56 0.74 -0.35
C MET A 52 1.83 1.70 0.82
N LEU A 53 0.87 1.85 1.73
CA LEU A 53 1.02 2.69 2.92
C LEU A 53 2.14 2.18 3.85
N LYS A 54 2.25 0.86 4.07
CA LYS A 54 3.33 0.28 4.88
C LYS A 54 4.71 0.47 4.24
N SER A 55 4.80 0.46 2.91
CA SER A 55 6.06 0.69 2.19
C SER A 55 6.55 2.14 2.30
N MET A 56 5.66 3.08 2.64
CA MET A 56 6.00 4.49 2.80
C MET A 56 6.65 4.82 4.15
N GLY A 57 6.95 3.84 5.00
CA GLY A 57 7.65 4.05 6.27
C GLY A 57 6.71 4.28 7.46
N ASP A 58 7.15 5.07 8.43
CA ASP A 58 6.38 5.32 9.65
C ASP A 58 5.25 6.34 9.42
N LEU A 59 4.02 5.85 9.29
CA LEU A 59 2.82 6.66 9.02
C LEU A 59 2.33 7.45 10.26
N SER A 60 2.97 7.28 11.42
CA SER A 60 2.63 8.01 12.64
C SER A 60 3.34 9.36 12.77
N ILE A 61 4.19 9.70 11.80
CA ILE A 61 4.96 10.95 11.77
C ILE A 61 4.12 12.05 11.11
N VAL A 62 4.03 13.17 11.81
CA VAL A 62 3.49 14.44 11.34
C VAL A 62 4.65 15.40 11.17
N THR A 63 4.85 15.89 9.95
CA THR A 63 5.87 16.90 9.66
C THR A 63 5.27 18.28 9.80
N VAL A 64 5.88 19.13 10.62
CA VAL A 64 5.40 20.48 10.94
C VAL A 64 6.27 21.52 10.26
N TYR A 65 5.61 22.47 9.60
CA TYR A 65 6.20 23.61 8.90
C TYR A 65 5.69 24.93 9.47
N THR A 66 6.43 26.01 9.22
CA THR A 66 5.95 27.37 9.47
C THR A 66 4.83 27.74 8.49
N ASN A 67 3.92 28.60 8.92
CA ASN A 67 2.86 29.13 8.07
C ASN A 67 3.47 29.86 6.85
N GLY A 68 2.96 29.58 5.64
CA GLY A 68 3.47 30.12 4.38
C GLY A 68 4.59 29.28 3.72
N TYR A 69 4.97 28.14 4.29
CA TYR A 69 5.85 27.18 3.61
C TYR A 69 5.09 26.50 2.46
N ALA A 70 5.37 26.90 1.22
CA ALA A 70 4.89 26.21 0.03
C ALA A 70 5.65 24.89 -0.13
N GLY A 71 5.10 23.80 0.42
CA GLY A 71 5.60 22.46 0.14
C GLY A 71 5.55 22.16 -1.38
N PRO A 72 6.20 21.08 -1.86
CA PRO A 72 6.29 20.76 -3.29
C PRO A 72 4.95 20.58 -4.02
N MET A 73 3.86 20.37 -3.29
CA MET A 73 2.49 20.13 -3.78
C MET A 73 1.47 21.20 -3.33
N GLY A 74 1.90 22.23 -2.61
CA GLY A 74 1.01 23.27 -2.07
C GLY A 74 0.92 24.48 -3.00
N GLY A 75 -0.25 24.73 -3.58
CA GLY A 75 -0.53 25.95 -4.33
C GLY A 75 -0.26 27.19 -3.47
N GLY A 76 0.67 28.02 -3.92
CA GLY A 76 1.12 29.23 -3.21
C GLY A 76 -0.03 30.19 -2.93
N GLY A 77 -0.58 30.11 -1.72
CA GLY A 77 -1.35 31.18 -1.11
C GLY A 77 -0.39 32.07 -0.34
N SER A 78 -0.28 33.33 -0.75
CA SER A 78 0.40 34.38 0.01
C SER A 78 -0.42 34.71 1.27
N SER A 79 -0.36 33.88 2.30
CA SER A 79 -0.76 34.28 3.65
C SER A 79 0.41 35.01 4.29
N GLU A 80 0.12 36.13 4.97
CA GLU A 80 1.08 36.91 5.72
C GLU A 80 1.94 35.97 6.59
N MET A 81 3.26 36.07 6.43
CA MET A 81 4.25 35.34 7.19
C MET A 81 4.09 35.76 8.66
N GLY A 82 3.27 35.03 9.41
CA GLY A 82 3.12 35.23 10.84
C GLY A 82 4.47 35.03 11.52
N ASP A 83 4.69 35.68 12.66
CA ASP A 83 5.89 35.55 13.50
C ASP A 83 6.13 34.10 14.05
N THR A 84 5.42 33.09 13.53
CA THR A 84 5.55 31.69 13.96
C THR A 84 6.86 31.08 13.46
N LYS A 85 7.82 30.97 14.38
CA LYS A 85 9.12 30.32 14.15
C LYS A 85 9.13 28.93 14.77
N LEU A 86 9.75 27.99 14.09
CA LEU A 86 10.06 26.68 14.66
C LEU A 86 11.32 26.80 15.51
N ASP A 87 11.17 27.24 16.76
CA ASP A 87 12.25 27.35 17.73
C ASP A 87 12.13 26.28 18.85
N ASP A 88 13.01 26.32 19.84
CA ASP A 88 13.00 25.38 20.95
C ASP A 88 11.67 25.42 21.75
N LYS A 89 11.02 26.59 21.82
CA LYS A 89 9.72 26.73 22.51
C LYS A 89 8.61 26.03 21.74
N ALA A 90 8.64 26.12 20.40
CA ALA A 90 7.70 25.39 19.56
C ALA A 90 7.87 23.88 19.79
N VAL A 91 9.11 23.37 19.79
CA VAL A 91 9.43 21.95 20.06
C VAL A 91 8.90 21.51 21.43
N GLU A 92 9.13 22.30 22.47
CA GLU A 92 8.59 22.03 23.81
C GLU A 92 7.05 22.03 23.84
N SER A 93 6.41 22.96 23.15
CA SER A 93 4.94 22.98 23.06
C SER A 93 4.39 21.71 22.42
N PHE A 94 5.06 21.18 21.39
CA PHE A 94 4.64 19.95 20.73
C PHE A 94 4.87 18.72 21.59
N ARG A 95 5.96 18.68 22.37
CA ARG A 95 6.24 17.59 23.33
C ARG A 95 5.19 17.49 24.44
N ALA A 96 4.54 18.61 24.78
CA ALA A 96 3.52 18.66 25.83
C ALA A 96 2.11 18.26 25.36
N MET A 97 1.89 18.07 24.05
CA MET A 97 0.56 17.73 23.51
C MET A 97 0.12 16.30 23.85
N SER A 98 -1.19 16.11 24.01
CA SER A 98 -1.76 14.77 24.21
C SER A 98 -1.63 13.93 22.96
N GLY A 99 -1.25 12.66 23.11
CA GLY A 99 -1.12 11.73 21.98
C GLY A 99 0.18 11.89 21.18
N VAL A 100 1.16 12.65 21.66
CA VAL A 100 2.52 12.71 21.11
C VAL A 100 3.44 11.77 21.88
N SER A 101 4.23 10.97 21.17
CA SER A 101 5.20 10.02 21.75
C SER A 101 6.65 10.46 21.62
N GLY A 102 6.96 11.32 20.65
CA GLY A 102 8.31 11.86 20.44
C GLY A 102 8.29 13.09 19.52
N VAL A 103 9.27 13.98 19.69
CA VAL A 103 9.40 15.18 18.85
C VAL A 103 10.87 15.47 18.61
N THR A 104 11.30 15.41 17.35
CA THR A 104 12.64 15.83 16.94
C THR A 104 12.57 17.06 16.02
N PRO A 105 13.24 18.17 16.37
CA PRO A 105 13.54 19.21 15.39
C PRO A 105 14.50 18.65 14.33
N MET A 106 14.39 19.19 13.12
CA MET A 106 15.22 18.83 11.99
C MET A 106 15.80 20.08 11.34
N MET A 107 17.08 20.03 11.02
CA MET A 107 17.78 21.08 10.27
C MET A 107 18.60 20.43 9.17
N ASN A 108 18.47 20.92 7.95
CA ASN A 108 19.31 20.53 6.84
C ASN A 108 20.52 21.46 6.78
N PHE A 109 21.66 20.90 6.39
CA PHE A 109 22.83 21.71 6.10
C PHE A 109 22.56 22.55 4.84
N PRO A 110 22.65 23.90 4.92
CA PRO A 110 22.18 24.76 3.84
C PRO A 110 23.16 24.90 2.68
N TYR A 111 24.35 24.30 2.77
CA TYR A 111 25.39 24.40 1.76
C TYR A 111 25.59 23.08 1.03
N ASN A 112 25.97 23.15 -0.24
CA ASN A 112 26.36 21.97 -1.01
C ASN A 112 27.64 21.37 -0.42
N VAL A 113 27.65 20.04 -0.31
CA VAL A 113 28.77 19.28 0.23
C VAL A 113 29.19 18.21 -0.75
N THR A 114 30.49 18.12 -0.98
CA THR A 114 31.13 17.05 -1.73
C THR A 114 31.84 16.13 -0.75
N ALA A 115 31.48 14.85 -0.74
CA ALA A 115 32.15 13.83 0.05
C ALA A 115 33.24 13.14 -0.76
N ARG A 116 34.37 12.86 -0.11
CA ARG A 116 35.49 12.09 -0.65
C ARG A 116 35.84 10.96 0.31
N ALA A 117 36.09 9.78 -0.26
CA ALA A 117 36.48 8.59 0.48
C ALA A 117 37.59 7.81 -0.25
N GLY A 118 38.29 6.95 0.50
CA GLY A 118 39.39 6.14 -0.01
C GLY A 118 40.72 6.88 -0.16
N ALA A 119 41.78 6.11 -0.45
CA ALA A 119 43.15 6.64 -0.55
C ALA A 119 43.25 7.74 -1.61
N GLY A 120 43.71 8.93 -1.22
CA GLY A 120 43.86 10.08 -2.11
C GLY A 120 42.53 10.73 -2.55
N GLY A 121 41.39 10.37 -1.95
CA GLY A 121 40.08 10.90 -2.33
C GLY A 121 39.54 10.34 -3.65
N ARG A 122 39.87 9.07 -3.96
CA ARG A 122 39.48 8.37 -5.18
C ARG A 122 37.96 8.32 -5.40
N TYR A 123 37.20 8.05 -4.36
CA TYR A 123 35.74 7.95 -4.43
C TYR A 123 35.12 9.29 -4.08
N LEU A 124 34.17 9.75 -4.89
CA LEU A 124 33.57 11.06 -4.73
C LEU A 124 32.04 10.97 -4.75
N TYR A 125 31.36 11.75 -3.92
CA TYR A 125 29.91 11.91 -3.97
C TYR A 125 29.56 13.40 -3.88
N ASP A 126 28.93 13.93 -4.92
CA ASP A 126 28.53 15.34 -5.05
C ASP A 126 27.11 15.55 -4.49
N TYR A 127 26.82 16.74 -3.94
CA TYR A 127 25.52 17.10 -3.35
C TYR A 127 25.03 16.20 -2.20
N VAL A 128 25.94 15.82 -1.30
CA VAL A 128 25.58 15.05 -0.11
C VAL A 128 24.65 15.87 0.78
N GLN A 129 23.48 15.31 1.08
CA GLN A 129 22.57 15.89 2.06
C GLN A 129 23.04 15.55 3.47
N ILE A 130 23.19 16.58 4.30
CA ILE A 130 23.48 16.44 5.72
C ILE A 130 22.29 16.95 6.52
N MET A 131 21.81 16.12 7.43
CA MET A 131 20.67 16.42 8.29
C MET A 131 21.07 16.33 9.76
N GLY A 132 20.65 17.32 10.54
CA GLY A 132 20.78 17.38 11.97
C GLY A 132 19.45 17.03 12.64
N ILE A 133 19.48 16.09 13.58
CA ILE A 133 18.32 15.71 14.40
C ILE A 133 18.69 15.70 15.88
N ASP A 134 17.69 15.74 16.75
CA ASP A 134 17.87 15.55 18.18
C ASP A 134 18.11 14.06 18.48
N MET A 135 19.38 13.69 18.69
CA MET A 135 19.78 12.30 18.94
C MET A 135 19.18 11.72 20.23
N THR A 136 18.72 12.56 21.17
CA THR A 136 18.03 12.08 22.38
C THR A 136 16.65 11.49 22.07
N GLN A 137 16.05 11.89 20.94
CA GLN A 137 14.74 11.44 20.49
C GLN A 137 14.82 10.28 19.50
N PHE A 138 16.02 9.83 19.13
CA PHE A 138 16.26 8.81 18.11
C PHE A 138 15.42 7.53 18.32
N ASP A 139 15.42 7.00 19.55
CA ASP A 139 14.72 5.76 19.86
C ASP A 139 13.19 5.98 19.92
N GLN A 140 12.73 7.11 20.48
CA GLN A 140 11.30 7.46 20.58
C GLN A 140 10.68 7.67 19.19
N MET A 141 11.40 8.39 18.33
CA MET A 141 11.03 8.58 16.92
C MET A 141 11.06 7.25 16.13
N GLY A 142 11.69 6.19 16.66
CA GLY A 142 11.71 4.87 16.04
C GLY A 142 12.63 4.81 14.82
N TYR A 143 13.75 5.54 14.85
CA TYR A 143 14.82 5.30 13.90
C TYR A 143 15.44 3.92 14.18
N LYS A 144 15.81 3.19 13.12
CA LYS A 144 16.42 1.86 13.21
C LYS A 144 17.84 1.93 12.67
N LEU A 145 18.77 1.26 13.35
CA LEU A 145 20.13 1.07 12.85
C LEU A 145 20.21 -0.28 12.13
N VAL A 146 20.74 -0.27 10.92
CA VAL A 146 21.08 -1.48 10.14
C VAL A 146 22.42 -2.04 10.62
N GLY A 147 23.34 -1.16 11.00
CA GLY A 147 24.66 -1.54 11.52
C GLY A 147 25.31 -0.43 12.35
N GLY A 148 26.33 -0.79 13.13
CA GLY A 148 27.07 0.13 14.00
C GLY A 148 26.25 0.69 15.17
N GLU A 149 26.65 1.88 15.65
CA GLU A 149 26.11 2.51 16.87
C GLU A 149 25.74 3.98 16.63
N LYS A 150 24.98 4.56 17.58
CA LYS A 150 24.62 5.98 17.55
C LYS A 150 25.87 6.87 17.73
N PRO A 151 25.93 8.04 17.09
CA PRO A 151 27.03 8.97 17.28
C PRO A 151 27.12 9.43 18.75
N VAL A 152 28.29 9.29 19.35
CA VAL A 152 28.58 9.81 20.70
C VAL A 152 29.47 11.04 20.65
N LYS A 153 30.30 11.14 19.60
CA LYS A 153 31.21 12.27 19.35
C LYS A 153 30.70 13.15 18.23
N LYS A 154 31.19 14.39 18.18
CA LYS A 154 30.78 15.40 17.19
C LYS A 154 31.30 15.13 15.78
N ASP A 155 32.39 14.38 15.65
CA ASP A 155 32.97 13.93 14.37
C ASP A 155 32.33 12.63 13.86
N GLN A 156 31.41 12.04 14.65
CA GLN A 156 30.68 10.84 14.28
C GLN A 156 29.34 11.21 13.66
N VAL A 157 28.99 10.48 12.60
CA VAL A 157 27.72 10.61 11.89
C VAL A 157 27.08 9.25 11.70
N LEU A 158 25.81 9.23 11.33
CA LEU A 158 25.14 8.06 10.77
C LEU A 158 25.14 8.20 9.25
N ALA A 159 25.56 7.16 8.55
CA ALA A 159 25.37 7.06 7.11
C ALA A 159 23.95 6.57 6.83
N GLY A 160 23.29 7.13 5.83
CA GLY A 160 22.06 6.55 5.30
C GLY A 160 22.32 5.15 4.73
N GLU A 161 21.27 4.33 4.66
CA GLU A 161 21.34 2.93 4.21
C GLU A 161 22.05 2.77 2.85
N TRP A 162 21.85 3.73 1.95
CA TRP A 162 22.35 3.72 0.57
C TRP A 162 23.49 4.72 0.33
N PHE A 163 23.93 5.44 1.37
CA PHE A 163 24.94 6.50 1.24
C PHE A 163 26.23 6.07 0.54
N ALA A 164 26.73 4.85 0.82
CA ALA A 164 27.98 4.35 0.23
C ALA A 164 27.85 4.06 -1.28
N TYR A 165 26.64 3.78 -1.77
CA TYR A 165 26.35 3.53 -3.19
C TYR A 165 26.29 4.82 -4.02
N GLY A 166 26.19 5.99 -3.37
CA GLY A 166 26.19 7.29 -4.05
C GLY A 166 27.56 7.73 -4.59
N PHE A 167 28.64 7.04 -4.20
CA PHE A 167 30.00 7.42 -4.58
C PHE A 167 30.35 6.94 -5.99
N MET A 168 31.01 7.80 -6.76
CA MET A 168 31.61 7.48 -8.07
C MET A 168 33.12 7.29 -7.94
N ASP A 169 33.69 6.40 -8.76
CA ASP A 169 35.13 6.20 -8.86
C ASP A 169 35.76 7.13 -9.91
N THR A 170 36.60 8.05 -9.46
CA THR A 170 37.28 9.03 -10.33
C THR A 170 38.28 8.41 -11.29
N LEU A 171 38.81 7.22 -11.01
CA LEU A 171 39.78 6.54 -11.88
C LEU A 171 39.13 5.76 -13.03
N LYS A 172 37.82 5.49 -12.93
CA LYS A 172 37.02 4.86 -14.00
C LYS A 172 36.37 5.89 -14.93
N ASN A 173 36.99 7.06 -15.18
CA ASN A 173 36.46 8.09 -16.08
C ASN A 173 34.98 8.49 -15.82
N GLY A 174 34.51 8.41 -14.57
CA GLY A 174 33.11 8.71 -14.23
C GLY A 174 32.10 7.73 -14.83
N GLU A 175 32.53 6.52 -15.21
CA GLU A 175 31.66 5.46 -15.73
C GLU A 175 30.57 5.11 -14.73
N GLN A 176 30.81 5.16 -13.41
CA GLN A 176 29.70 5.06 -12.47
C GLN A 176 29.01 6.40 -12.29
N ARG A 177 28.06 6.67 -13.19
CA ARG A 177 26.98 7.60 -12.92
C ARG A 177 25.91 6.79 -12.22
N THR A 178 25.54 7.13 -11.00
CA THR A 178 24.28 6.68 -10.41
C THR A 178 23.16 7.14 -11.36
N SER A 179 22.70 6.24 -12.23
CA SER A 179 21.53 6.49 -13.06
C SER A 179 20.35 6.04 -12.25
N THR A 180 19.64 7.03 -11.71
CA THR A 180 18.30 6.86 -11.17
C THR A 180 17.43 6.06 -12.15
N ARG A 181 16.97 4.85 -11.78
CA ARG A 181 15.63 4.44 -12.19
C ARG A 181 14.92 3.36 -11.36
N GLY A 182 13.66 3.72 -11.08
CA GLY A 182 12.57 2.86 -10.59
C GLY A 182 11.63 3.60 -9.63
N GLY A 183 12.08 4.72 -9.07
CA GLY A 183 11.64 5.15 -7.73
C GLY A 183 12.49 4.52 -6.62
N GLN A 184 13.54 3.76 -6.95
CA GLN A 184 14.53 3.19 -6.03
C GLN A 184 15.92 3.23 -6.73
N TYR A 185 17.00 3.50 -5.99
CA TYR A 185 18.34 3.80 -6.49
C TYR A 185 19.08 2.52 -6.95
N SER A 186 19.62 2.50 -8.17
CA SER A 186 20.59 1.50 -8.64
C SER A 186 21.87 2.18 -9.13
N SER A 187 23.04 1.60 -8.85
CA SER A 187 24.29 1.98 -9.50
C SER A 187 24.25 1.49 -10.95
N CYS A 188 24.84 2.26 -11.86
CA CYS A 188 24.96 1.84 -13.24
C CYS A 188 26.33 2.24 -13.79
N THR A 189 26.84 1.42 -14.70
CA THR A 189 28.04 1.72 -15.46
C THR A 189 27.65 2.34 -16.81
N PHE A 190 28.05 3.59 -17.02
CA PHE A 190 27.86 4.38 -18.23
C PHE A 190 28.90 4.00 -19.27
N ASP A 191 28.48 3.31 -20.32
CA ASP A 191 29.35 2.96 -21.43
C ASP A 191 29.48 4.14 -22.39
N GLN A 192 30.70 4.69 -22.49
CA GLN A 192 31.03 5.82 -23.35
C GLN A 192 30.87 5.52 -24.86
N THR A 193 30.86 4.24 -25.23
CA THR A 193 30.77 3.77 -26.63
C THR A 193 29.33 3.71 -27.11
N THR A 194 28.42 3.28 -26.26
CA THR A 194 26.99 3.12 -26.56
C THR A 194 26.15 4.32 -26.09
N GLY A 195 26.68 5.14 -25.17
CA GLY A 195 25.97 6.25 -24.56
C GLY A 195 24.79 5.81 -23.70
N GLN A 196 24.79 4.56 -23.24
CA GLN A 196 23.76 3.95 -22.40
C GLN A 196 24.31 3.62 -21.01
N CYS A 197 23.40 3.62 -20.03
CA CYS A 197 23.64 3.16 -18.67
C CYS A 197 23.30 1.67 -18.56
N GLU A 198 24.28 0.83 -18.27
CA GLU A 198 24.07 -0.59 -17.95
C GLU A 198 23.89 -0.74 -16.43
N GLU A 199 22.77 -1.32 -15.99
CA GLU A 199 22.46 -1.50 -14.56
C GLU A 199 23.44 -2.49 -13.92
N ASP A 200 24.13 -2.04 -12.87
CA ASP A 200 24.99 -2.92 -12.07
C ASP A 200 24.07 -3.70 -11.12
N GLN A 201 23.93 -5.01 -11.35
CA GLN A 201 23.17 -5.87 -10.45
C GLN A 201 24.04 -6.22 -9.23
N ASP A 202 23.58 -5.80 -8.05
CA ASP A 202 24.04 -6.27 -6.74
C ASP A 202 25.56 -6.19 -6.51
N GLU A 203 26.22 -5.10 -6.92
CA GLU A 203 27.61 -4.85 -6.55
C GLU A 203 27.70 -4.22 -5.14
N ASP A 204 28.54 -4.81 -4.27
CA ASP A 204 28.89 -4.22 -2.98
C ASP A 204 29.43 -2.78 -3.17
N PRO A 205 29.17 -1.85 -2.23
CA PRO A 205 29.68 -0.49 -2.34
C PRO A 205 31.20 -0.49 -2.36
N PHE A 206 31.80 0.52 -3.03
CA PHE A 206 33.25 0.62 -3.21
C PHE A 206 34.09 0.55 -1.93
N PHE A 207 33.48 0.92 -0.80
CA PHE A 207 34.09 0.88 0.51
C PHE A 207 33.03 0.66 1.58
N ASP A 208 33.45 0.14 2.73
CA ASP A 208 32.61 0.09 3.92
C ASP A 208 32.58 1.49 4.58
N PRO A 209 31.41 2.14 4.72
CA PRO A 209 31.29 3.45 5.33
C PRO A 209 31.71 3.47 6.81
N LEU A 210 31.61 2.35 7.54
CA LEU A 210 31.98 2.26 8.97
C LEU A 210 33.50 2.16 9.19
N ALA A 211 34.22 1.63 8.20
CA ALA A 211 35.67 1.45 8.25
C ALA A 211 36.44 2.63 7.64
N THR A 212 35.79 3.46 6.82
CA THR A 212 36.44 4.49 6.00
C THR A 212 36.18 5.89 6.55
N GLN A 213 37.22 6.73 6.60
CA GLN A 213 37.05 8.17 6.91
C GLN A 213 36.51 8.90 5.69
N ILE A 214 35.54 9.79 5.91
CA ILE A 214 34.88 10.55 4.85
C ILE A 214 35.25 12.03 5.03
N SER A 215 35.87 12.61 4.00
CA SER A 215 36.20 14.03 3.98
C SER A 215 35.09 14.79 3.26
N LEU A 216 34.46 15.74 3.95
CA LEU A 216 33.37 16.56 3.44
C LEU A 216 33.90 17.95 3.13
N THR A 217 33.64 18.45 1.92
CA THR A 217 34.09 19.79 1.50
C THR A 217 32.90 20.63 1.05
N THR A 218 32.75 21.82 1.65
CA THR A 218 31.69 22.77 1.29
C THR A 218 32.09 23.64 0.09
N GLY A 219 31.09 24.23 -0.58
CA GLY A 219 31.30 25.37 -1.49
C GLY A 219 31.90 25.04 -2.86
N THR A 220 32.28 23.79 -3.12
CA THR A 220 32.84 23.35 -4.40
C THR A 220 32.18 22.08 -4.90
N ASN A 221 31.96 22.01 -6.21
CA ASN A 221 31.53 20.80 -6.89
C ASN A 221 32.69 19.78 -6.98
N TYR A 222 32.41 18.61 -7.54
CA TYR A 222 33.41 17.57 -7.79
C TYR A 222 34.65 18.02 -8.57
N GLN A 223 34.55 19.06 -9.41
CA GLN A 223 35.66 19.63 -10.19
C GLN A 223 36.49 20.64 -9.41
N GLY A 224 36.05 21.03 -8.19
CA GLY A 224 36.68 22.08 -7.40
C GLY A 224 36.21 23.49 -7.78
N ASP A 225 35.24 23.61 -8.68
CA ASP A 225 34.66 24.89 -9.07
C ASP A 225 33.63 25.33 -8.03
N GLN A 226 33.53 26.64 -7.78
CA GLN A 226 32.51 27.17 -6.89
C GLN A 226 31.11 26.90 -7.44
N TYR A 227 30.22 26.41 -6.58
CA TYR A 227 28.82 26.22 -6.96
C TYR A 227 28.15 27.57 -7.28
N THR A 228 27.62 27.69 -8.49
CA THR A 228 26.85 28.86 -8.95
C THR A 228 25.34 28.62 -9.02
N MET A 229 24.85 27.42 -8.66
CA MET A 229 23.42 27.09 -8.69
C MET A 229 22.91 26.61 -7.33
N ASN A 230 21.85 27.28 -6.86
CA ASN A 230 21.06 26.91 -5.70
C ASN A 230 20.28 25.61 -5.96
N MET A 231 20.31 24.69 -5.00
CA MET A 231 19.69 23.36 -5.02
C MET A 231 18.14 23.37 -5.01
N TYR A 232 17.49 24.53 -5.02
CA TYR A 232 16.02 24.69 -5.11
C TYR A 232 15.59 25.45 -6.38
N GLY A 233 16.09 25.01 -7.53
CA GLY A 233 15.76 25.59 -8.85
C GLY A 233 15.31 24.53 -9.84
N GLY A 234 14.20 23.85 -9.56
CA GLY A 234 13.56 22.95 -10.52
C GLY A 234 12.86 23.72 -11.63
N GLY A 235 13.45 23.73 -12.82
CA GLY A 235 12.77 23.76 -14.14
C GLY A 235 11.76 24.88 -14.44
N GLY A 236 12.16 25.80 -15.32
CA GLY A 236 11.25 26.41 -16.31
C GLY A 236 10.25 27.44 -15.80
N GLY A 237 10.71 28.67 -15.56
CA GLY A 237 9.83 29.81 -15.33
C GLY A 237 10.57 31.12 -15.43
N THR A 238 10.22 31.93 -16.42
CA THR A 238 10.75 33.27 -16.70
C THR A 238 10.76 34.18 -15.48
N GLY A 239 11.93 34.75 -15.19
CA GLY A 239 12.14 36.10 -14.63
C GLY A 239 11.27 36.52 -13.45
N GLY A 240 11.72 36.25 -12.24
CA GLY A 240 11.26 36.90 -11.02
C GLY A 240 12.46 37.32 -10.17
N ALA A 241 12.78 38.62 -10.21
CA ALA A 241 13.86 39.22 -9.46
C ALA A 241 13.61 39.10 -7.94
N GLY A 242 14.43 38.29 -7.28
CA GLY A 242 14.43 38.10 -5.83
C GLY A 242 15.50 37.12 -5.38
N GLY A 243 16.60 37.00 -6.13
CA GLY A 243 17.72 36.15 -5.76
C GLY A 243 18.51 36.81 -4.64
N ASN A 244 18.33 36.35 -3.40
CA ASN A 244 19.35 36.51 -2.39
C ASN A 244 20.65 35.94 -2.98
N THR A 245 21.62 36.82 -3.19
CA THR A 245 23.01 36.47 -3.47
C THR A 245 23.43 35.47 -2.39
N ALA A 246 23.55 34.19 -2.75
CA ALA A 246 24.17 33.21 -1.86
C ALA A 246 25.56 33.77 -1.55
N GLY A 247 25.77 34.21 -0.31
CA GLY A 247 27.08 34.63 0.15
C GLY A 247 28.05 33.49 -0.14
N GLN A 248 29.22 33.84 -0.69
CA GLN A 248 30.28 32.87 -0.96
C GLN A 248 30.52 32.06 0.32
N SER A 249 30.12 30.79 0.36
CA SER A 249 30.48 29.91 1.48
C SER A 249 31.98 29.66 1.40
N GLU A 250 32.70 29.82 2.51
CA GLU A 250 34.10 29.43 2.55
C GLU A 250 34.22 27.92 2.24
N ASN A 251 35.27 27.56 1.51
CA ASN A 251 35.59 26.16 1.24
C ASN A 251 36.17 25.55 2.52
N VAL A 252 35.32 24.94 3.33
CA VAL A 252 35.70 24.28 4.57
C VAL A 252 35.70 22.78 4.33
N THR A 253 36.85 22.15 4.54
CA THR A 253 36.96 20.69 4.58
C THR A 253 36.93 20.22 6.02
N PHE A 254 36.10 19.23 6.30
CA PHE A 254 35.99 18.59 7.61
C PHE A 254 35.84 17.09 7.43
N ASP A 255 36.50 16.34 8.30
CA ASP A 255 36.46 14.89 8.25
C ASP A 255 35.44 14.36 9.24
N VAL A 256 34.65 13.38 8.80
CA VAL A 256 33.67 12.67 9.61
C VAL A 256 33.90 11.17 9.52
N ARG A 257 33.40 10.45 10.53
CA ARG A 257 33.39 8.99 10.57
C ARG A 257 31.97 8.47 10.74
N ALA A 258 31.52 7.57 9.88
CA ALA A 258 30.26 6.90 10.10
C ALA A 258 30.40 5.94 11.30
N SER A 259 29.63 6.19 12.35
CA SER A 259 29.54 5.34 13.55
C SER A 259 28.50 4.25 13.42
N GLY A 260 27.49 4.47 12.57
CA GLY A 260 26.42 3.53 12.28
C GLY A 260 25.75 3.83 10.94
N ILE A 261 24.92 2.90 10.50
CA ILE A 261 24.07 2.98 9.31
C ILE A 261 22.62 3.03 9.77
N VAL A 262 21.90 4.09 9.40
CA VAL A 262 20.47 4.22 9.69
C VAL A 262 19.65 3.62 8.54
N ALA A 263 18.56 2.92 8.87
CA ALA A 263 17.65 2.39 7.86
C ALA A 263 16.92 3.54 7.16
N GLY A 264 16.75 3.44 5.84
CA GLY A 264 16.08 4.44 5.03
C GLY A 264 14.61 4.61 5.42
N ASP A 265 14.22 5.84 5.78
CA ASP A 265 12.85 6.21 6.09
C ASP A 265 12.60 7.63 5.58
N TYR A 266 12.07 7.76 4.37
CA TYR A 266 11.84 9.04 3.72
C TYR A 266 10.93 9.99 4.53
N ASN A 267 10.06 9.44 5.39
CA ASN A 267 9.20 10.26 6.27
C ASN A 267 10.00 10.95 7.38
N LYS A 268 11.15 10.37 7.73
CA LYS A 268 12.10 10.94 8.69
C LYS A 268 13.22 11.73 8.00
N GLY A 269 13.08 11.90 6.68
CA GLY A 269 13.88 12.75 5.81
C GLY A 269 14.92 11.98 4.98
N TYR A 270 15.24 12.55 3.81
CA TYR A 270 16.03 11.92 2.76
C TYR A 270 17.46 11.49 3.16
N ALA A 271 18.06 12.19 4.12
CA ALA A 271 19.41 11.85 4.58
C ALA A 271 19.49 10.47 5.27
N THR A 272 18.37 9.91 5.73
CA THR A 272 18.32 8.54 6.27
C THR A 272 18.55 7.47 5.20
N SER A 273 18.30 7.80 3.94
CA SER A 273 18.52 6.89 2.80
C SER A 273 19.90 7.15 2.17
N ASP A 274 20.13 8.35 1.64
CA ASP A 274 21.26 8.63 0.75
C ASP A 274 22.26 9.66 1.32
N GLY A 275 22.03 10.15 2.55
CA GLY A 275 22.80 11.24 3.12
C GLY A 275 23.53 10.89 4.41
N LEU A 276 23.84 11.92 5.18
CA LEU A 276 24.44 11.82 6.50
C LEU A 276 23.51 12.42 7.55
N VAL A 277 23.26 11.68 8.62
CA VAL A 277 22.49 12.15 9.78
C VAL A 277 23.44 12.38 10.94
N MET A 278 23.39 13.55 11.55
CA MET A 278 24.26 13.93 12.67
C MET A 278 23.48 14.59 13.80
N ASP A 279 24.14 14.76 14.95
CA ASP A 279 23.55 15.49 16.06
C ASP A 279 23.31 16.96 15.69
N LEU A 280 22.15 17.49 16.07
CA LEU A 280 21.73 18.85 15.77
C LEU A 280 22.72 19.91 16.27
N GLN A 281 23.36 19.70 17.42
CA GLN A 281 24.36 20.64 17.94
C GLN A 281 25.64 20.59 17.11
N ALA A 282 26.07 19.39 16.70
CA ALA A 282 27.21 19.22 15.81
C ALA A 282 26.97 19.91 14.45
N LEU A 283 25.75 19.81 13.90
CA LEU A 283 25.37 20.51 12.67
C LEU A 283 25.43 22.03 12.84
N LYS A 284 24.87 22.57 13.93
CA LYS A 284 24.88 24.03 14.20
C LYS A 284 26.31 24.55 14.31
N GLU A 285 27.21 23.81 14.96
CA GLU A 285 28.63 24.14 15.04
C GLU A 285 29.33 24.08 13.68
N LEU A 286 29.01 23.08 12.86
CA LEU A 286 29.53 22.96 11.51
C LEU A 286 29.08 24.14 10.63
N ALA A 287 27.79 24.48 10.66
CA ALA A 287 27.26 25.63 9.93
C ALA A 287 27.92 26.94 10.39
N ALA A 288 28.16 27.11 11.70
CA ALA A 288 28.85 28.28 12.23
C ALA A 288 30.32 28.40 11.82
N LYS A 289 30.99 27.28 11.51
CA LYS A 289 32.36 27.30 10.96
C LYS A 289 32.39 27.74 9.50
N VAL A 290 31.39 27.35 8.72
CA VAL A 290 31.32 27.64 7.28
C VAL A 290 30.81 29.05 7.01
N ASP A 291 29.83 29.50 7.79
CA ASP A 291 29.29 30.86 7.72
C ASP A 291 28.85 31.33 9.12
N PRO A 292 29.75 32.01 9.86
CA PRO A 292 29.46 32.53 11.19
C PRO A 292 28.32 33.57 11.20
N ALA A 293 28.09 34.27 10.08
CA ALA A 293 27.08 35.32 9.97
C ALA A 293 25.68 34.76 9.73
N ALA A 294 25.56 33.71 8.91
CA ALA A 294 24.30 32.98 8.70
C ALA A 294 23.92 32.15 9.94
N ALA A 295 24.89 31.50 10.60
CA ALA A 295 24.60 30.68 11.78
C ALA A 295 24.03 31.48 12.96
N LYS A 296 24.39 32.77 13.10
CA LYS A 296 23.77 33.67 14.10
C LYS A 296 22.33 34.04 13.78
N LYS A 297 21.90 33.91 12.52
CA LYS A 297 20.53 34.18 12.07
C LYS A 297 19.66 32.92 12.07
N ALA A 298 20.27 31.74 11.90
CA ALA A 298 19.62 30.43 11.90
C ALA A 298 19.20 29.98 13.32
N THR A 299 18.23 30.69 13.88
CA THR A 299 17.63 30.36 15.19
C THR A 299 16.40 29.46 15.08
N ALA A 300 15.91 29.23 13.86
CA ALA A 300 14.76 28.39 13.58
C ALA A 300 15.19 27.07 12.92
N TYR A 301 14.40 26.03 13.14
CA TYR A 301 14.46 24.74 12.47
C TYR A 301 13.74 24.79 11.11
N ASP A 302 14.18 23.96 10.17
CA ASP A 302 13.53 23.87 8.85
C ASP A 302 12.15 23.21 8.95
N GLN A 303 12.07 22.16 9.76
CA GLN A 303 10.83 21.46 10.08
C GLN A 303 10.97 20.74 11.42
N VAL A 304 9.83 20.35 12.00
CA VAL A 304 9.80 19.51 13.21
C VAL A 304 9.02 18.24 12.92
N LEU A 305 9.59 17.08 13.26
CA LEU A 305 8.92 15.80 13.14
C LEU A 305 8.27 15.45 14.48
N VAL A 306 6.95 15.32 14.48
CA VAL A 306 6.15 14.94 15.64
C VAL A 306 5.63 13.53 15.43
N LYS A 307 5.97 12.61 16.34
CA LYS A 307 5.45 11.24 16.30
C LYS A 307 4.23 11.11 17.19
N ALA A 308 3.12 10.69 16.61
CA ALA A 308 1.92 10.35 17.36
C ALA A 308 2.12 9.05 18.17
N ALA A 309 1.37 8.87 19.26
CA ALA A 309 1.39 7.64 20.04
C ALA A 309 0.81 6.46 19.24
N ASP A 310 -0.25 6.72 18.49
CA ASP A 310 -0.91 5.79 17.60
C ASP A 310 -1.33 6.46 16.29
N LEU A 311 -1.53 5.66 15.23
CA LEU A 311 -2.07 6.15 13.95
C LEU A 311 -3.44 6.84 14.09
N LYS A 312 -4.21 6.47 15.13
CA LYS A 312 -5.53 7.06 15.40
C LYS A 312 -5.44 8.45 16.03
N SER A 313 -4.33 8.79 16.67
CA SER A 313 -4.11 10.10 17.29
C SER A 313 -3.52 11.13 16.32
N VAL A 314 -3.03 10.71 15.16
CA VAL A 314 -2.50 11.61 14.11
C VAL A 314 -3.46 12.77 13.79
N PRO A 315 -4.77 12.55 13.54
CA PRO A 315 -5.71 13.63 13.21
C PRO A 315 -5.88 14.66 14.34
N GLU A 316 -5.86 14.18 15.58
CA GLU A 316 -5.99 15.02 16.76
C GLU A 316 -4.74 15.88 16.94
N VAL A 317 -3.56 15.27 16.83
CA VAL A 317 -2.26 15.95 16.91
C VAL A 317 -2.11 16.99 15.80
N GLU A 318 -2.47 16.65 14.56
CA GLU A 318 -2.49 17.61 13.45
C GLU A 318 -3.39 18.81 13.73
N SER A 319 -4.61 18.57 14.21
CA SER A 319 -5.56 19.64 14.52
C SER A 319 -5.04 20.55 15.64
N GLN A 320 -4.37 19.99 16.65
CA GLN A 320 -3.75 20.78 17.72
C GLN A 320 -2.61 21.65 17.20
N ILE A 321 -1.75 21.11 16.32
CA ILE A 321 -0.62 21.84 15.72
C ILE A 321 -1.13 22.94 14.77
N LYS A 322 -2.13 22.65 13.94
CA LYS A 322 -2.79 23.64 13.06
C LYS A 322 -3.44 24.76 13.87
N ALA A 323 -4.04 24.46 15.03
CA ALA A 323 -4.61 25.46 15.93
C ALA A 323 -3.57 26.41 16.53
N LEU A 324 -2.31 25.98 16.64
CA LEU A 324 -1.18 26.82 17.06
C LEU A 324 -0.63 27.70 15.91
N GLY A 325 -1.19 27.59 14.70
CA GLY A 325 -0.82 28.39 13.54
C GLY A 325 0.34 27.83 12.71
N TYR A 326 0.62 26.54 12.83
CA TYR A 326 1.61 25.83 12.00
C TYR A 326 0.93 25.02 10.90
N GLU A 327 1.65 24.76 9.82
CA GLU A 327 1.20 23.85 8.77
C GLU A 327 1.70 22.43 9.07
N THR A 328 0.90 21.41 8.75
CA THR A 328 1.32 20.01 8.90
C THR A 328 1.18 19.25 7.60
N SER A 329 2.09 18.31 7.39
CA SER A 329 2.02 17.30 6.35
C SER A 329 2.06 15.93 7.02
N SER A 330 1.05 15.12 6.75
CA SER A 330 1.03 13.70 7.09
C SER A 330 0.40 12.89 5.97
N TYR A 331 0.59 11.57 6.03
CA TYR A 331 -0.06 10.64 5.11
C TYR A 331 -1.53 10.39 5.43
N GLU A 332 -2.11 11.10 6.40
CA GLU A 332 -3.52 10.99 6.74
C GLU A 332 -4.42 11.39 5.57
N ASP A 333 -4.13 12.51 4.90
CA ASP A 333 -4.93 12.97 3.76
C ASP A 333 -4.91 11.97 2.61
N MET A 334 -3.74 11.37 2.35
CA MET A 334 -3.62 10.29 1.37
C MET A 334 -4.37 9.03 1.82
N ARG A 335 -4.29 8.65 3.10
CA ARG A 335 -5.08 7.55 3.67
C ARG A 335 -6.58 7.78 3.52
N LYS A 336 -7.08 8.95 3.92
CA LYS A 336 -8.48 9.34 3.79
C LYS A 336 -8.92 9.27 2.34
N SER A 337 -8.13 9.82 1.43
CA SER A 337 -8.40 9.76 -0.01
C SER A 337 -8.46 8.32 -0.53
N LEU A 338 -7.52 7.45 -0.13
CA LEU A 338 -7.53 6.03 -0.50
C LEU A 338 -8.73 5.26 0.10
N GLU A 339 -9.10 5.57 1.34
CA GLU A 339 -10.27 4.99 2.01
C GLU A 339 -11.58 5.43 1.35
N GLU A 340 -11.73 6.71 1.04
CA GLU A 340 -12.90 7.26 0.36
C GLU A 340 -13.06 6.68 -1.04
N GLN A 341 -11.96 6.61 -1.81
CA GLN A 341 -11.94 5.98 -3.13
C GLN A 341 -12.28 4.49 -3.03
N SER A 342 -11.68 3.76 -2.09
CA SER A 342 -11.98 2.33 -1.88
C SER A 342 -13.45 2.13 -1.50
N ARG A 343 -13.98 2.95 -0.59
CA ARG A 343 -15.40 2.90 -0.19
C ARG A 343 -16.32 3.19 -1.38
N ALA A 344 -15.99 4.15 -2.23
CA ALA A 344 -16.77 4.45 -3.43
C ALA A 344 -16.79 3.25 -4.40
N ILE A 345 -15.63 2.62 -4.66
CA ILE A 345 -15.53 1.41 -5.47
C ILE A 345 -16.36 0.27 -4.86
N GLN A 346 -16.28 0.05 -3.55
CA GLN A 346 -17.07 -0.98 -2.86
C GLN A 346 -18.57 -0.74 -2.97
N LEU A 347 -19.03 0.52 -2.92
CA LEU A 347 -20.45 0.86 -3.10
C LEU A 347 -20.92 0.57 -4.52
N ILE A 348 -20.13 0.92 -5.53
CA ILE A 348 -20.46 0.64 -6.94
C ILE A 348 -20.53 -0.87 -7.17
N LEU A 349 -19.49 -1.60 -6.76
CA LEU A 349 -19.44 -3.06 -6.88
C LEU A 349 -20.58 -3.73 -6.10
N GLY A 350 -20.86 -3.26 -4.88
CA GLY A 350 -21.99 -3.72 -4.07
C GLY A 350 -23.33 -3.50 -4.76
N GLY A 351 -23.51 -2.36 -5.43
CA GLY A 351 -24.70 -2.07 -6.25
C GLY A 351 -24.90 -3.06 -7.40
N ILE A 352 -23.84 -3.37 -8.14
CA ILE A 352 -23.90 -4.35 -9.25
C ILE A 352 -24.20 -5.76 -8.69
N GLY A 353 -23.61 -6.12 -7.55
CA GLY A 353 -23.90 -7.35 -6.83
C GLY A 353 -25.36 -7.46 -6.43
N ALA A 354 -25.95 -6.38 -5.91
CA ALA A 354 -27.36 -6.32 -5.53
C ALA A 354 -28.30 -6.50 -6.75
N VAL A 355 -27.99 -5.90 -7.90
CA VAL A 355 -28.76 -6.10 -9.13
C VAL A 355 -28.68 -7.54 -9.61
N SER A 356 -27.49 -8.16 -9.56
CA SER A 356 -27.27 -9.55 -9.94
C SER A 356 -28.10 -10.52 -9.07
N LEU A 357 -28.19 -10.24 -7.77
CA LEU A 357 -29.04 -10.99 -6.84
C LEU A 357 -30.52 -10.88 -7.19
N LEU A 358 -30.99 -9.69 -7.54
CA LEU A 358 -32.38 -9.45 -7.90
C LEU A 358 -32.76 -10.25 -9.15
N VAL A 359 -31.89 -10.29 -10.15
CA VAL A 359 -32.08 -11.11 -11.36
C VAL A 359 -32.16 -12.60 -11.02
N ALA A 360 -31.26 -13.09 -10.17
CA ALA A 360 -31.28 -14.48 -9.70
C ALA A 360 -32.58 -14.82 -8.92
N ALA A 361 -33.02 -13.91 -8.05
CA ALA A 361 -34.24 -14.04 -7.27
C ALA A 361 -35.50 -14.11 -8.15
N ILE A 362 -35.61 -13.23 -9.17
CA ILE A 362 -36.71 -13.29 -10.15
C ILE A 362 -36.67 -14.61 -10.93
N GLY A 363 -35.48 -15.07 -11.33
CA GLY A 363 -35.30 -16.37 -12.00
C GLY A 363 -35.82 -17.54 -11.16
N ILE A 364 -35.50 -17.57 -9.87
CA ILE A 364 -36.00 -18.58 -8.92
C ILE A 364 -37.53 -18.51 -8.82
N ALA A 365 -38.09 -17.31 -8.62
CA ALA A 365 -39.53 -17.11 -8.51
C ALA A 365 -40.27 -17.60 -9.76
N ASN A 366 -39.80 -17.23 -10.96
CA ASN A 366 -40.41 -17.63 -12.23
C ASN A 366 -40.39 -19.15 -12.42
N THR A 367 -39.26 -19.78 -12.09
CA THR A 367 -39.11 -21.25 -12.14
C THR A 367 -40.08 -21.93 -11.18
N MET A 368 -40.22 -21.37 -9.97
CA MET A 368 -41.09 -21.89 -8.94
C MET A 368 -42.57 -21.74 -9.30
N VAL A 369 -43.01 -20.59 -9.82
CA VAL A 369 -44.39 -20.40 -10.30
C VAL A 369 -44.74 -21.47 -11.33
N MET A 370 -43.86 -21.68 -12.31
CA MET A 370 -44.14 -22.64 -13.35
C MET A 370 -44.06 -24.10 -12.86
N SER A 371 -43.18 -24.40 -11.89
CA SER A 371 -43.15 -25.73 -11.25
C SER A 371 -44.48 -26.06 -10.54
N VAL A 372 -45.14 -25.06 -9.96
CA VAL A 372 -46.41 -25.21 -9.26
C VAL A 372 -47.55 -25.40 -10.25
N THR A 373 -47.61 -24.60 -11.33
CA THR A 373 -48.68 -24.71 -12.32
C THR A 373 -48.63 -26.03 -13.08
N GLU A 374 -47.42 -26.53 -13.38
CA GLU A 374 -47.27 -27.79 -14.12
C GLU A 374 -47.46 -29.04 -13.24
N ARG A 375 -47.44 -28.89 -11.90
CA ARG A 375 -47.68 -29.98 -10.94
C ARG A 375 -48.99 -29.80 -10.15
N THR A 376 -49.92 -28.96 -10.62
CA THR A 376 -51.23 -28.74 -9.99
C THR A 376 -51.98 -30.04 -9.73
N ARG A 377 -52.04 -30.95 -10.71
CA ARG A 377 -52.70 -32.25 -10.58
C ARG A 377 -52.05 -33.14 -9.53
N GLU A 378 -50.72 -33.19 -9.50
CA GLU A 378 -49.96 -33.95 -8.50
C GLU A 378 -50.26 -33.41 -7.08
N ILE A 379 -50.38 -32.08 -6.91
CA ILE A 379 -50.78 -31.43 -5.65
C ILE A 379 -52.22 -31.82 -5.25
N GLY A 380 -53.15 -31.84 -6.21
CA GLY A 380 -54.54 -32.23 -5.99
C GLY A 380 -54.68 -33.67 -5.49
N ILE A 381 -53.95 -34.60 -6.11
CA ILE A 381 -53.90 -36.01 -5.71
C ILE A 381 -53.29 -36.16 -4.30
N MET A 382 -52.19 -35.46 -4.01
CA MET A 382 -51.57 -35.50 -2.67
C MET A 382 -52.51 -35.01 -1.58
N LYS A 383 -53.30 -33.95 -1.84
CA LYS A 383 -54.30 -33.45 -0.88
C LYS A 383 -55.46 -34.43 -0.71
N ALA A 384 -55.93 -35.07 -1.79
CA ALA A 384 -56.99 -36.08 -1.73
C ALA A 384 -56.58 -37.34 -0.96
N LEU A 385 -55.29 -37.71 -0.99
CA LEU A 385 -54.72 -38.80 -0.21
C LEU A 385 -54.44 -38.45 1.26
N GLY A 386 -54.78 -37.23 1.70
CA GLY A 386 -54.63 -36.78 3.09
C GLY A 386 -53.25 -36.20 3.45
N CYS A 387 -52.45 -35.77 2.47
CA CYS A 387 -51.18 -35.08 2.75
C CYS A 387 -51.42 -33.73 3.43
N TYR A 388 -50.68 -33.45 4.51
CA TYR A 388 -50.77 -32.16 5.20
C TYR A 388 -50.30 -31.02 4.28
N VAL A 389 -51.05 -29.93 4.30
CA VAL A 389 -50.75 -28.70 3.56
C VAL A 389 -49.33 -28.15 3.85
N ARG A 390 -48.86 -28.33 5.08
CA ARG A 390 -47.50 -27.94 5.49
C ARG A 390 -46.44 -28.74 4.74
N ASP A 391 -46.65 -30.05 4.55
CA ASP A 391 -45.68 -30.92 3.88
C ASP A 391 -45.53 -30.53 2.40
N ILE A 392 -46.63 -30.14 1.75
CA ILE A 392 -46.62 -29.60 0.37
C ILE A 392 -45.84 -28.29 0.31
N ARG A 393 -46.06 -27.37 1.26
CA ARG A 393 -45.30 -26.11 1.31
C ARG A 393 -43.81 -26.36 1.48
N VAL A 394 -43.44 -27.21 2.44
CA VAL A 394 -42.04 -27.53 2.76
C VAL A 394 -41.36 -28.22 1.57
N MET A 395 -42.06 -29.06 0.82
CA MET A 395 -41.54 -29.67 -0.40
C MET A 395 -41.15 -28.63 -1.46
N PHE A 396 -42.04 -27.69 -1.79
CA PHE A 396 -41.73 -26.63 -2.76
C PHE A 396 -40.67 -25.66 -2.23
N LEU A 397 -40.72 -25.33 -0.93
CA LEU A 397 -39.72 -24.46 -0.32
C LEU A 397 -38.33 -25.14 -0.32
N ALA A 398 -38.27 -26.44 -0.06
CA ALA A 398 -37.03 -27.22 -0.14
C ALA A 398 -36.49 -27.32 -1.57
N GLU A 399 -37.37 -27.38 -2.59
CA GLU A 399 -36.95 -27.31 -4.01
C GLU A 399 -36.28 -25.96 -4.32
N ALA A 400 -36.87 -24.84 -3.89
CA ALA A 400 -36.29 -23.51 -4.06
C ALA A 400 -35.01 -23.29 -3.26
N GLY A 401 -34.98 -23.74 -2.00
CA GLY A 401 -33.80 -23.71 -1.14
C GLY A 401 -32.64 -24.54 -1.72
N ALA A 402 -32.92 -25.71 -2.29
CA ALA A 402 -31.92 -26.55 -2.95
C ALA A 402 -31.31 -25.85 -4.18
N ILE A 403 -32.12 -25.16 -5.00
CA ILE A 403 -31.62 -24.36 -6.13
C ILE A 403 -30.66 -23.27 -5.62
N GLY A 404 -31.03 -22.56 -4.55
CA GLY A 404 -30.19 -21.55 -3.92
C GLY A 404 -28.88 -22.12 -3.36
N PHE A 405 -28.96 -23.26 -2.65
CA PHE A 405 -27.82 -23.94 -2.06
C PHE A 405 -26.82 -24.43 -3.11
N PHE A 406 -27.29 -25.15 -4.13
CA PHE A 406 -26.41 -25.65 -5.19
C PHE A 406 -25.82 -24.52 -6.04
N GLY A 407 -26.62 -23.49 -6.34
CA GLY A 407 -26.14 -22.32 -7.06
C GLY A 407 -25.06 -21.56 -6.27
N GLY A 408 -25.26 -21.39 -4.96
CA GLY A 408 -24.27 -20.76 -4.08
C GLY A 408 -22.99 -21.58 -3.95
N LEU A 409 -23.10 -22.89 -3.75
CA LEU A 409 -21.95 -23.79 -3.61
C LEU A 409 -21.10 -23.82 -4.88
N VAL A 410 -21.74 -23.99 -6.04
CA VAL A 410 -21.03 -23.99 -7.33
C VAL A 410 -20.48 -22.60 -7.66
N GLY A 411 -21.23 -21.53 -7.35
CA GLY A 411 -20.77 -20.15 -7.50
C GLY A 411 -19.52 -19.86 -6.68
N CYS A 412 -19.44 -20.36 -5.44
CA CYS A 412 -18.26 -20.24 -4.57
C CYS A 412 -17.03 -20.96 -5.13
N VAL A 413 -17.21 -22.18 -5.65
CA VAL A 413 -16.11 -22.93 -6.27
C VAL A 413 -15.62 -22.21 -7.53
N LEU A 414 -16.54 -21.77 -8.38
CA LEU A 414 -16.20 -21.06 -9.62
C LEU A 414 -15.48 -19.74 -9.33
N SER A 415 -15.97 -18.95 -8.37
CA SER A 415 -15.33 -17.69 -8.00
C SER A 415 -13.96 -17.88 -7.37
N GLY A 416 -13.77 -18.95 -6.58
CA GLY A 416 -12.46 -19.35 -6.08
C GLY A 416 -11.47 -19.63 -7.22
N LEU A 417 -11.89 -20.39 -8.24
CA LEU A 417 -11.06 -20.66 -9.42
C LEU A 417 -10.75 -19.39 -10.22
N ILE A 418 -11.73 -18.52 -10.42
CA ILE A 418 -11.55 -17.24 -11.14
C ILE A 418 -10.60 -16.33 -10.35
N SER A 419 -10.76 -16.23 -9.03
CA SER A 419 -9.89 -15.43 -8.17
C SER A 419 -8.43 -15.92 -8.21
N LEU A 420 -8.24 -17.24 -8.17
CA LEU A 420 -6.92 -17.86 -8.34
C LEU A 420 -6.33 -17.52 -9.72
N GLY A 421 -7.15 -17.58 -10.77
CA GLY A 421 -6.78 -17.15 -12.12
C GLY A 421 -6.37 -15.68 -12.17
N ILE A 422 -7.13 -14.77 -11.55
CA ILE A 422 -6.80 -13.33 -11.49
C ILE A 422 -5.46 -13.10 -10.79
N ASN A 423 -5.20 -13.79 -9.68
CA ASN A 423 -3.95 -13.62 -8.94
C ASN A 423 -2.75 -14.20 -9.71
N VAL A 424 -2.89 -15.36 -10.36
CA VAL A 424 -1.83 -15.96 -11.19
C VAL A 424 -1.55 -15.12 -12.43
N VAL A 425 -2.61 -14.68 -13.12
CA VAL A 425 -2.49 -13.79 -14.29
C VAL A 425 -1.90 -12.45 -13.85
N GLY A 426 -2.31 -11.88 -12.73
CA GLY A 426 -1.73 -10.67 -12.16
C GLY A 426 -0.23 -10.83 -11.86
N ALA A 427 0.17 -11.94 -11.24
CA ALA A 427 1.58 -12.24 -11.00
C ALA A 427 2.37 -12.44 -12.31
N LEU A 428 1.78 -13.10 -13.31
CA LEU A 428 2.39 -13.32 -14.61
C LEU A 428 2.49 -12.03 -15.43
N TYR A 429 1.49 -11.14 -15.39
CA TYR A 429 1.54 -9.84 -16.06
C TYR A 429 2.51 -8.89 -15.35
N ALA A 430 2.56 -8.89 -14.02
CA ALA A 430 3.59 -8.17 -13.27
C ALA A 430 5.01 -8.64 -13.66
N GLY A 431 5.21 -9.96 -13.79
CA GLY A 431 6.47 -10.54 -14.29
C GLY A 431 6.65 -10.54 -15.83
N GLY A 432 5.62 -10.20 -16.59
CA GLY A 432 5.60 -10.21 -18.06
C GLY A 432 5.78 -8.81 -18.65
N MET A 433 5.44 -7.77 -17.91
CA MET A 433 5.79 -6.39 -18.23
C MET A 433 7.27 -6.08 -17.93
N SER A 434 7.95 -6.93 -17.13
CA SER A 434 9.42 -7.04 -17.08
C SER A 434 10.01 -7.91 -18.21
N GLY A 435 9.17 -8.48 -19.08
CA GLY A 435 9.59 -9.31 -20.23
C GLY A 435 10.12 -8.52 -21.43
N GLY A 436 10.24 -7.19 -21.31
CA GLY A 436 10.91 -6.31 -22.27
C GLY A 436 12.03 -5.45 -21.66
N MET A 437 12.24 -5.51 -20.35
CA MET A 437 13.38 -4.88 -19.67
C MET A 437 13.57 -5.57 -18.32
N SER A 438 14.59 -6.42 -18.27
CA SER A 438 15.25 -7.05 -17.11
C SER A 438 14.38 -7.80 -16.08
N GLY A 439 14.67 -9.10 -15.91
CA GLY A 439 13.99 -9.97 -14.96
C GLY A 439 14.31 -9.61 -13.52
N GLY A 440 13.27 -9.34 -12.73
CA GLY A 440 13.43 -8.96 -11.33
C GLY A 440 12.13 -8.98 -10.54
N MET A 441 11.33 -10.05 -10.63
CA MET A 441 10.26 -10.34 -9.64
C MET A 441 10.19 -11.83 -9.24
N VAL A 442 11.22 -12.62 -9.56
CA VAL A 442 11.51 -13.93 -8.95
C VAL A 442 12.98 -13.93 -8.51
N SER A 443 13.31 -13.08 -7.56
CA SER A 443 14.56 -13.16 -6.79
C SER A 443 14.27 -12.59 -5.41
N GLY A 444 13.90 -13.47 -4.49
CA GLY A 444 13.48 -13.07 -3.14
C GLY A 444 12.83 -14.21 -2.37
N ALA A 445 13.37 -15.42 -2.49
CA ALA A 445 13.12 -16.50 -1.57
C ALA A 445 14.47 -16.89 -0.94
N GLY A 446 14.72 -16.34 0.25
CA GLY A 446 15.56 -16.97 1.27
C GLY A 446 17.06 -16.71 1.21
N GLY A 447 17.50 -15.66 1.90
CA GLY A 447 18.64 -15.82 2.79
C GLY A 447 18.21 -16.75 3.93
N GLY A 448 18.72 -17.98 3.97
CA GLY A 448 18.37 -18.93 5.00
C GLY A 448 18.82 -20.37 4.71
N SER A 449 20.05 -20.66 5.12
CA SER A 449 20.67 -21.99 5.30
C SER A 449 20.91 -22.81 4.03
N GLY A 450 22.21 -23.01 3.74
CA GLY A 450 22.66 -23.91 2.70
C GLY A 450 22.23 -25.34 2.95
N ASP A 451 21.31 -25.83 2.14
CA ASP A 451 21.44 -27.15 1.55
C ASP A 451 21.47 -27.00 0.03
N GLY A 452 22.46 -27.63 -0.61
CA GLY A 452 22.77 -27.46 -2.02
C GLY A 452 21.84 -28.26 -2.93
N THR A 453 20.53 -28.02 -2.83
CA THR A 453 19.54 -28.67 -3.70
C THR A 453 18.81 -27.64 -4.55
N GLY A 454 19.27 -27.50 -5.80
CA GLY A 454 18.65 -26.62 -6.79
C GLY A 454 17.15 -26.88 -6.93
N GLY A 455 16.33 -25.87 -6.61
CA GLY A 455 14.88 -25.95 -6.66
C GLY A 455 14.33 -24.86 -7.56
N GLY A 456 13.88 -25.24 -8.76
CA GLY A 456 13.04 -24.40 -9.59
C GLY A 456 11.74 -24.02 -8.85
N THR A 457 11.22 -22.82 -9.12
CA THR A 457 9.97 -22.32 -8.54
C THR A 457 8.81 -23.24 -8.88
N SER A 458 8.47 -24.15 -7.98
CA SER A 458 7.39 -25.12 -8.20
C SER A 458 6.05 -24.40 -8.38
N ILE A 459 5.18 -24.89 -9.26
CA ILE A 459 3.81 -24.36 -9.43
C ILE A 459 3.05 -24.33 -8.08
N TRP A 460 3.39 -25.22 -7.15
CA TRP A 460 2.83 -25.25 -5.80
C TRP A 460 3.17 -24.00 -4.97
N THR A 461 4.38 -23.44 -5.08
CA THR A 461 4.73 -22.21 -4.35
C THR A 461 3.99 -21.00 -4.90
N ILE A 462 3.83 -20.92 -6.22
CA ILE A 462 3.06 -19.86 -6.89
C ILE A 462 1.58 -19.91 -6.50
N LEU A 463 0.97 -21.10 -6.52
CA LEU A 463 -0.42 -21.30 -6.11
C LEU A 463 -0.63 -20.97 -4.63
N TRP A 464 0.30 -21.38 -3.77
CA TRP A 464 0.24 -21.08 -2.34
C TRP A 464 0.34 -19.58 -2.05
N GLN A 465 1.29 -18.89 -2.70
CA GLN A 465 1.45 -17.43 -2.60
C GLN A 465 0.24 -16.67 -3.15
N ALA A 466 -0.41 -17.16 -4.21
CA ALA A 466 -1.63 -16.57 -4.77
C ALA A 466 -2.85 -16.70 -3.83
N ILE A 467 -2.89 -17.73 -2.98
CA ILE A 467 -3.99 -17.98 -2.02
C ILE A 467 -3.70 -17.30 -0.68
N VAL A 468 -2.54 -17.57 -0.08
CA VAL A 468 -2.20 -17.18 1.30
C VAL A 468 -1.54 -15.81 1.37
N GLY A 469 -0.90 -15.36 0.29
CA GLY A 469 -0.10 -14.14 0.26
C GLY A 469 1.34 -14.36 0.74
N GLY A 470 2.19 -13.35 0.53
CA GLY A 470 3.57 -13.28 0.97
C GLY A 470 4.05 -11.82 1.05
N GLU A 471 5.21 -11.57 1.65
CA GLU A 471 5.74 -10.22 1.89
C GLU A 471 5.96 -9.42 0.58
N ASN A 472 6.21 -10.10 -0.55
CA ASN A 472 6.45 -9.49 -1.86
C ASN A 472 5.38 -9.79 -2.93
N VAL A 473 4.18 -10.23 -2.53
CA VAL A 473 3.12 -10.63 -3.48
C VAL A 473 1.95 -9.66 -3.41
N THR A 474 1.68 -8.97 -4.51
CA THR A 474 0.47 -8.15 -4.68
C THR A 474 -0.71 -9.06 -5.05
N ARG A 475 -1.68 -9.19 -4.13
CA ARG A 475 -2.91 -9.95 -4.38
C ARG A 475 -4.01 -9.00 -4.82
N TYR A 476 -4.47 -9.15 -6.05
CA TYR A 476 -5.58 -8.36 -6.59
C TYR A 476 -6.94 -8.85 -6.09
N SER A 477 -7.05 -10.12 -5.70
CA SER A 477 -8.29 -10.75 -5.26
C SER A 477 -8.05 -11.54 -3.97
N VAL A 478 -8.75 -11.19 -2.89
CA VAL A 478 -8.65 -11.87 -1.59
C VAL A 478 -10.04 -12.28 -1.11
N ILE A 479 -10.31 -13.59 -1.09
CA ILE A 479 -11.59 -14.13 -0.63
C ILE A 479 -11.47 -14.56 0.85
N PRO A 480 -12.20 -13.94 1.78
CA PRO A 480 -12.30 -14.45 3.14
C PRO A 480 -13.00 -15.80 3.19
N TRP A 481 -12.52 -16.70 4.03
CA TRP A 481 -13.17 -17.99 4.25
C TRP A 481 -14.63 -17.85 4.72
N TRP A 482 -14.95 -16.83 5.53
CA TRP A 482 -16.30 -16.56 6.01
C TRP A 482 -17.26 -16.16 4.88
N LEU A 483 -16.73 -15.59 3.80
CA LEU A 483 -17.52 -15.13 2.66
C LEU A 483 -18.19 -16.31 1.94
N PHE A 484 -17.49 -17.46 1.82
CA PHE A 484 -18.06 -18.66 1.21
C PHE A 484 -19.28 -19.17 2.01
N LEU A 485 -19.14 -19.22 3.34
CA LEU A 485 -20.23 -19.63 4.21
C LEU A 485 -21.40 -18.64 4.13
N PHE A 486 -21.09 -17.34 4.15
CA PHE A 486 -22.09 -16.29 4.00
C PHE A 486 -22.86 -16.43 2.69
N VAL A 487 -22.19 -16.60 1.55
CA VAL A 487 -22.83 -16.68 0.24
C VAL A 487 -23.71 -17.93 0.11
N VAL A 488 -23.26 -19.09 0.60
CA VAL A 488 -24.08 -20.32 0.56
C VAL A 488 -25.33 -20.19 1.41
N LEU A 489 -25.22 -19.62 2.63
CA LEU A 489 -26.38 -19.39 3.48
C LEU A 489 -27.33 -18.35 2.88
N PHE A 490 -26.77 -17.27 2.36
CA PHE A 490 -27.51 -16.15 1.80
C PHE A 490 -28.25 -16.56 0.51
N SER A 491 -27.62 -17.31 -0.39
CA SER A 491 -28.26 -17.82 -1.61
C SER A 491 -29.38 -18.81 -1.29
N THR A 492 -29.19 -19.66 -0.28
CA THR A 492 -30.23 -20.58 0.21
C THR A 492 -31.42 -19.79 0.77
N LEU A 493 -31.16 -18.74 1.57
CA LEU A 493 -32.19 -17.89 2.15
C LEU A 493 -32.98 -17.12 1.07
N ILE A 494 -32.31 -16.61 0.04
CA ILE A 494 -32.98 -16.00 -1.12
C ILE A 494 -33.87 -17.02 -1.84
N GLY A 495 -33.37 -18.24 -2.04
CA GLY A 495 -34.17 -19.33 -2.61
C GLY A 495 -35.45 -19.59 -1.83
N LEU A 496 -35.35 -19.65 -0.50
CA LEU A 496 -36.51 -19.83 0.39
C LEU A 496 -37.46 -18.62 0.33
N LEU A 497 -36.95 -17.39 0.40
CA LEU A 497 -37.74 -16.16 0.37
C LEU A 497 -38.56 -16.02 -0.91
N PHE A 498 -37.90 -16.12 -2.07
CA PHE A 498 -38.56 -15.95 -3.37
C PHE A 498 -39.35 -17.19 -3.79
N GLY A 499 -39.01 -18.37 -3.26
CA GLY A 499 -39.79 -19.59 -3.39
C GLY A 499 -41.06 -19.62 -2.53
N PHE A 500 -41.14 -18.81 -1.47
CA PHE A 500 -42.25 -18.83 -0.52
C PHE A 500 -43.59 -18.42 -1.16
N GLY A 501 -43.59 -17.38 -1.98
CA GLY A 501 -44.80 -16.89 -2.67
C GLY A 501 -45.46 -18.00 -3.52
N PRO A 502 -44.73 -18.60 -4.48
CA PRO A 502 -45.22 -19.73 -5.28
C PRO A 502 -45.62 -20.95 -4.43
N ALA A 503 -44.81 -21.32 -3.44
CA ALA A 503 -45.10 -22.45 -2.55
C ALA A 503 -46.41 -22.24 -1.76
N ASN A 504 -46.67 -21.02 -1.31
CA ASN A 504 -47.92 -20.68 -0.63
C ASN A 504 -49.11 -20.65 -1.59
N LYS A 505 -48.91 -20.26 -2.85
CA LYS A 505 -49.93 -20.33 -3.90
C LYS A 505 -50.32 -21.78 -4.19
N ALA A 506 -49.35 -22.71 -4.28
CA ALA A 506 -49.59 -24.14 -4.49
C ALA A 506 -50.52 -24.76 -3.43
N VAL A 507 -50.30 -24.35 -2.18
CA VAL A 507 -51.09 -24.78 -1.02
C VAL A 507 -52.55 -24.32 -1.10
N LYS A 508 -52.82 -23.15 -1.68
CA LYS A 508 -54.18 -22.58 -1.74
C LYS A 508 -55.06 -23.17 -2.85
N ILE A 509 -54.50 -23.96 -3.76
CA ILE A 509 -55.27 -24.59 -4.86
C ILE A 509 -56.19 -25.68 -4.29
N PRO A 510 -57.53 -25.60 -4.45
CA PRO A 510 -58.45 -26.64 -3.99
C PRO A 510 -58.19 -27.98 -4.68
N ALA A 511 -58.33 -29.09 -3.95
CA ALA A 511 -58.04 -30.43 -4.50
C ALA A 511 -58.98 -30.80 -5.66
N LEU A 512 -60.24 -30.37 -5.59
CA LEU A 512 -61.24 -30.61 -6.64
C LEU A 512 -60.86 -29.88 -7.93
N ASP A 513 -60.50 -28.60 -7.83
CA ASP A 513 -60.12 -27.76 -8.99
C ASP A 513 -58.82 -28.24 -9.63
N ALA A 514 -57.85 -28.65 -8.79
CA ALA A 514 -56.58 -29.21 -9.22
C ALA A 514 -56.72 -30.51 -10.03
N ILE A 515 -57.76 -31.32 -9.76
CA ILE A 515 -58.01 -32.58 -10.46
C ILE A 515 -58.89 -32.37 -11.71
N LYS A 516 -59.75 -31.34 -11.71
CA LYS A 516 -60.73 -31.09 -12.77
C LYS A 516 -60.17 -30.29 -13.95
N ASN A 517 -59.15 -29.45 -13.75
CA ASN A 517 -58.53 -28.70 -14.84
C ASN A 517 -57.63 -29.62 -15.69
N ASN A 518 -58.04 -29.78 -16.96
CA ASN A 518 -57.37 -30.55 -18.02
C ASN A 518 -56.76 -29.61 -19.08
N GLU A 519 -56.05 -28.58 -18.66
CA GLU A 519 -55.28 -27.73 -19.58
C GLU A 519 -53.78 -27.91 -19.39
#